data_AF-A0A958UU61-F1
#
_entry.id   AF-A0A958UU61-F1
#
_cell.length_a   1.000
_cell.length_b   1.000
_cell.length_c   1.000
_cell.angle_alpha   90.00
_cell.angle_beta   90.00
_cell.angle_gamma   90.00
#
_symmetry.space_group_name_H-M   'P 1'
#
loop_
_entity.id
_entity.type
_entity.pdbx_description
1 polymer ?
#
loop_
_entity_poly.entity_id
_entity_poly.type
_entity_poly.pdbx_seq_one_letter_code
_entity_poly.pdbx_strand_id
1 'polypeptide(L)' 'KKRGRSYEQEIQNEYLEKINAGYLEFLRNQSELNVKIIDISHRDFVKNREDYLWLLDEICG' A
#
# COMPACT_ATOMS: atom_id res chain seq x y z
N LYS A 1 -6.85 10.18 -5.31
CA LYS A 1 -7.23 11.27 -6.25
C LYS A 1 -6.11 11.78 -7.17
N LYS A 2 -4.84 11.92 -6.71
CA LYS A 2 -3.70 12.44 -7.51
C LYS A 2 -3.44 11.73 -8.86
N ARG A 3 -3.87 10.47 -9.03
CA ARG A 3 -3.72 9.68 -10.26
C ARG A 3 -4.57 10.19 -11.45
N GLY A 4 -5.61 10.99 -11.19
CA GLY A 4 -6.38 11.67 -12.23
C GLY A 4 -7.37 10.79 -13.03
N ARG A 5 -7.55 9.52 -12.68
CA ARG A 5 -8.56 8.67 -13.32
C ARG A 5 -9.96 9.14 -12.94
N SER A 6 -10.81 9.33 -13.94
CA SER A 6 -12.17 9.89 -13.78
C SER A 6 -13.01 9.06 -12.82
N TYR A 7 -13.07 7.76 -13.00
CA TYR A 7 -13.85 6.85 -12.15
C TYR A 7 -13.30 6.71 -10.72
N GLU A 8 -12.02 6.99 -10.47
CA GLU A 8 -11.44 6.95 -9.12
C GLU A 8 -11.75 8.21 -8.29
N GLN A 9 -12.27 9.28 -8.90
CA GLN A 9 -12.57 10.53 -8.19
C GLN A 9 -13.82 10.44 -7.30
N GLU A 10 -14.76 9.59 -7.69
CA GLU A 10 -16.04 9.39 -7.00
C GLU A 10 -15.97 8.29 -5.93
N ILE A 11 -14.86 7.54 -5.89
CA ILE A 11 -14.63 6.51 -4.86
C ILE A 11 -14.61 7.17 -3.49
N GLN A 12 -15.50 6.69 -2.61
CA GLN A 12 -15.63 7.17 -1.24
C GLN A 12 -14.48 6.69 -0.37
N ASN A 13 -14.05 7.51 0.59
CA ASN A 13 -13.00 7.13 1.53
C ASN A 13 -13.39 5.86 2.33
N GLU A 14 -14.64 5.78 2.76
CA GLU A 14 -15.15 4.64 3.53
C GLU A 14 -15.05 3.31 2.74
N TYR A 15 -15.19 3.36 1.42
CA TYR A 15 -14.97 2.19 0.58
C TYR A 15 -13.50 1.74 0.59
N LEU A 16 -12.57 2.68 0.53
CA LEU A 16 -11.13 2.39 0.61
C LEU A 16 -10.74 1.83 1.99
N GLU A 17 -11.32 2.36 3.06
CA GLU A 17 -11.13 1.86 4.43
C GLU A 17 -11.63 0.43 4.59
N LYS A 18 -12.83 0.11 4.06
CA LYS A 18 -13.37 -1.26 4.05
C LYS A 18 -12.47 -2.24 3.31
N ILE A 19 -11.94 -1.83 2.15
CA ILE A 19 -10.98 -2.64 1.39
C ILE A 19 -9.72 -2.89 2.22
N ASN A 20 -9.13 -1.85 2.82
CA ASN A 20 -7.91 -1.98 3.62
C ASN A 20 -8.12 -2.92 4.83
N ALA A 21 -9.23 -2.74 5.54
CA ALA A 21 -9.58 -3.60 6.67
C ALA A 21 -9.73 -5.08 6.25
N GLY A 22 -10.41 -5.35 5.12
CA GLY A 22 -10.57 -6.70 4.61
C GLY A 22 -9.25 -7.38 4.24
N TYR A 23 -8.29 -6.63 3.66
CA TYR A 23 -6.95 -7.16 3.41
C TYR A 23 -6.17 -7.46 4.70
N LEU A 24 -6.23 -6.57 5.70
CA LEU A 24 -5.56 -6.78 6.99
C LEU A 24 -6.14 -7.99 7.72
N GLU A 25 -7.47 -8.15 7.72
CA GLU A 25 -8.14 -9.31 8.30
C GLU A 25 -7.72 -10.61 7.60
N PHE A 26 -7.69 -10.61 6.26
CA PHE A 26 -7.23 -11.76 5.48
C PHE A 26 -5.79 -12.16 5.85
N LEU A 27 -4.87 -11.19 5.93
CA LEU A 27 -3.47 -11.46 6.28
C LEU A 27 -3.32 -11.96 7.72
N ARG A 28 -4.11 -11.43 8.67
CA ARG A 28 -4.11 -11.88 10.08
C ARG A 28 -4.62 -13.31 10.24
N ASN A 29 -5.61 -13.70 9.45
CA ASN A 29 -6.24 -15.01 9.54
C ASN A 29 -5.45 -16.12 8.84
N GLN A 30 -4.48 -15.78 7.98
CA GLN A 30 -3.64 -16.72 7.24
C GLN A 30 -2.25 -16.83 7.86
N SER A 31 -2.15 -17.50 9.02
CA SER A 31 -0.90 -17.66 9.78
C SER A 31 0.18 -18.49 9.08
N GLU A 32 -0.17 -19.18 7.99
CA GLU A 32 0.77 -19.99 7.19
C GLU A 32 1.54 -19.16 6.15
N LEU A 33 1.12 -17.93 5.88
CA LEU A 33 1.79 -17.04 4.93
C LEU A 33 2.93 -16.28 5.63
N ASN A 34 4.13 -16.36 5.07
CA ASN A 34 5.23 -15.49 5.47
C ASN A 34 5.05 -14.11 4.83
N VAL A 35 4.45 -13.17 5.56
CA VAL A 35 4.09 -11.84 5.07
C VAL A 35 5.04 -10.79 5.65
N LYS A 36 5.69 -10.01 4.78
CA LYS A 36 6.41 -8.78 5.14
C LYS A 36 5.52 -7.57 4.83
N ILE A 37 5.17 -6.79 5.85
CA ILE A 37 4.39 -5.56 5.67
C ILE A 37 5.37 -4.38 5.57
N ILE A 38 5.30 -3.63 4.49
CA ILE A 38 6.15 -2.46 4.24
C ILE A 38 5.26 -1.21 4.21
N ASP A 39 5.51 -0.26 5.12
CA ASP A 39 4.79 1.02 5.15
C ASP A 39 5.44 2.03 4.20
N ILE A 40 4.63 2.57 3.29
CA ILE A 40 5.05 3.54 2.26
C ILE A 40 4.38 4.91 2.42
N SER A 41 3.69 5.17 3.53
CA SER A 41 2.82 6.34 3.71
C SER A 41 3.53 7.70 3.56
N HIS A 42 4.83 7.75 3.84
CA HIS A 42 5.64 8.97 3.81
C HIS A 42 6.69 9.00 2.68
N ARG A 43 6.52 8.16 1.65
CA ARG A 43 7.49 8.00 0.56
C ARG A 43 6.94 8.51 -0.76
N ASP A 44 7.81 9.14 -1.55
CA ASP A 44 7.48 9.65 -2.88
C ASP A 44 8.37 9.00 -3.94
N PHE A 45 7.87 7.89 -4.51
CA PHE A 45 8.56 7.14 -5.55
C PHE A 45 8.64 7.86 -6.91
N VAL A 46 7.95 9.00 -7.06
CA VAL A 46 8.01 9.80 -8.30
C VAL A 46 9.13 10.83 -8.19
N LYS A 47 9.23 11.51 -7.05
CA LYS A 47 10.18 12.62 -6.86
C LYS A 47 11.50 12.19 -6.24
N ASN A 48 11.51 11.14 -5.43
CA ASN A 48 12.67 10.73 -4.65
C ASN A 48 13.13 9.34 -5.09
N ARG A 49 14.24 9.29 -5.84
CA ARG A 49 14.83 8.02 -6.27
C ARG A 49 15.31 7.17 -5.09
N GLU A 50 15.65 7.81 -3.97
CA GLU A 50 16.05 7.18 -2.71
C GLU A 50 14.92 6.36 -2.10
N ASP A 51 13.67 6.83 -2.17
CA ASP A 51 12.52 6.09 -1.65
C ASP A 51 12.33 4.75 -2.37
N TYR A 52 12.61 4.71 -3.67
CA TYR A 52 12.63 3.45 -4.42
C TYR A 52 13.80 2.54 -4.02
N LEU A 53 15.01 3.09 -3.81
CA LEU A 53 16.15 2.27 -3.36
C LEU A 53 15.87 1.66 -1.98
N TRP A 54 15.30 2.46 -1.09
CA TRP A 54 14.86 1.97 0.22
C TRP A 54 13.88 0.81 0.08
N LEU A 55 12.89 0.90 -0.82
CA LEU A 55 11.93 -0.18 -1.01
C LEU A 55 12.60 -1.47 -1.51
N LEU A 56 13.61 -1.36 -2.37
CA LEU A 56 14.38 -2.53 -2.81
C LEU A 56 15.15 -3.17 -1.66
N ASP A 57 15.75 -2.35 -0.78
CA ASP A 57 16.43 -2.84 0.42
C ASP A 57 15.45 -3.54 1.37
N GLU A 58 14.26 -2.99 1.59
CA GLU A 58 13.21 -3.65 2.37
C GLU A 58 12.70 -4.95 1.75
N ILE A 59 12.80 -5.15 0.43
CA ILE A 59 12.36 -6.40 -0.21
C ILE A 59 13.48 -7.46 -0.19
N CYS A 60 14.72 -7.06 -0.46
CA CYS A 60 15.85 -7.96 -0.65
C CYS A 60 16.69 -8.18 0.61
N GLY A 61 16.58 -7.29 1.59
CA GLY A 61 17.23 -7.37 2.89
C GLY A 61 16.49 -8.22 3.92
#